data_AF-A0A139X9F0-F1
#
_entry.id   AF-A0A139X9F0-F1
#
_cell.length_a   1.000
_cell.length_b   1.000
_cell.length_c   1.000
_cell.angle_alpha   90.00
_cell.angle_beta   90.00
_cell.angle_gamma   90.00
#
_symmetry.space_group_name_H-M   'P 1'
#
loop_
_entity.id
_entity.type
_entity.pdbx_description
1 polymer ?
#
loop_
_entity_poly.entity_id
_entity_poly.type
_entity_poly.pdbx_seq_one_letter_code
_entity_poly.pdbx_strand_id
1 'polypeptide(L)'
;MKNFGRYIINQDGVSIEQRRGTENIDLNDYLVLVQSPIEQVGQAFIQMGLVDLWERDVYAREIELTNKRSFILFQFQRHPWTIIQSSNFFPHTIWLKDEYALLTSIWLHTKAIYYQVSDVCGHTGYHLYNCGESTERLYFEAKDFEEEMDANSSMRENEYRSEEGIYQFRSQLRQIKAEDIQNVARNAYDFTNQFLREQDAYAPGISWISDFGVGQKVTVRVLGLERNDFERMDYIALI
;
A
#
# COMPACT_ATOMS: atom_id res chain seq x y z
N MET A 1 12.84 -22.99 -10.53
CA MET A 1 11.71 -22.05 -10.70
C MET A 1 11.93 -20.92 -9.71
N LYS A 2 12.06 -19.68 -10.17
CA LYS A 2 12.24 -18.52 -9.27
C LYS A 2 10.85 -18.01 -8.91
N ASN A 3 10.48 -18.06 -7.62
CA ASN A 3 9.24 -17.45 -7.15
C ASN A 3 9.38 -15.93 -7.20
N PHE A 4 8.26 -15.22 -7.37
CA PHE A 4 8.27 -13.78 -7.63
C PHE A 4 8.12 -12.96 -6.34
N GLY A 5 7.32 -13.45 -5.40
CA GLY A 5 7.03 -12.84 -4.10
C GLY A 5 7.29 -13.79 -2.93
N ARG A 6 7.37 -13.21 -1.73
CA ARG A 6 7.38 -13.88 -0.43
C ARG A 6 6.41 -13.16 0.50
N TYR A 7 5.47 -13.91 1.03
CA TYR A 7 4.56 -13.47 2.07
C TYR A 7 5.19 -13.70 3.44
N ILE A 8 5.19 -12.66 4.28
CA ILE A 8 5.71 -12.68 5.65
C ILE A 8 4.51 -12.75 6.58
N ILE A 9 4.36 -13.88 7.28
CA ILE A 9 3.20 -14.15 8.15
C ILE A 9 3.56 -13.77 9.59
N ASN A 10 2.69 -12.98 10.21
CA ASN A 10 2.68 -12.76 11.67
C ASN A 10 1.37 -13.27 12.32
N GLN A 11 0.35 -13.65 11.53
CA GLN A 11 -0.94 -14.14 12.04
C GLN A 11 -1.20 -15.62 11.69
N ASP A 12 -0.59 -16.52 12.46
CA ASP A 12 -0.84 -17.96 12.35
C ASP A 12 -2.31 -18.30 12.64
N GLY A 13 -2.92 -19.13 11.80
CA GLY A 13 -4.26 -19.71 12.02
C GLY A 13 -5.45 -18.87 11.59
N VAL A 14 -5.27 -17.63 11.11
CA VAL A 14 -6.35 -16.80 10.54
C VAL A 14 -6.37 -16.94 9.02
N SER A 15 -7.53 -17.28 8.45
CA SER A 15 -7.69 -17.41 7.01
C SER A 15 -7.57 -16.05 6.32
N ILE A 16 -7.10 -16.02 5.06
CA ILE A 16 -6.83 -14.76 4.34
C ILE A 16 -8.06 -13.85 4.31
N GLU A 17 -9.25 -14.42 4.16
CA GLU A 17 -10.52 -13.70 4.05
C GLU A 17 -10.89 -12.91 5.31
N GLN A 18 -10.38 -13.33 6.47
CA GLN A 18 -10.65 -12.73 7.77
C GLN A 18 -9.60 -11.69 8.20
N ARG A 19 -8.46 -11.63 7.52
CA ARG A 19 -7.35 -10.74 7.90
C ARG A 19 -7.72 -9.29 7.68
N ARG A 20 -7.34 -8.42 8.61
CA ARG A 20 -7.55 -6.97 8.57
C ARG A 20 -6.40 -6.28 9.28
N GLY A 21 -6.17 -5.01 8.94
CA GLY A 21 -5.06 -4.24 9.50
C GLY A 21 -3.75 -4.44 8.75
N THR A 22 -2.64 -4.25 9.45
CA THR A 22 -1.30 -4.54 8.94
C THR A 22 -0.88 -5.97 9.32
N GLU A 23 -0.26 -6.68 8.38
CA GLU A 23 0.34 -8.01 8.68
C GLU A 23 1.73 -7.85 9.31
N ASN A 24 2.56 -7.03 8.69
CA ASN A 24 3.94 -6.84 9.08
C ASN A 24 4.30 -5.35 8.95
N ILE A 25 5.11 -4.87 9.88
CA ILE A 25 5.68 -3.52 9.87
C ILE A 25 7.18 -3.55 9.61
N ASP A 26 7.81 -4.73 9.68
CA ASP A 26 9.22 -4.98 9.36
C ASP A 26 9.38 -5.15 7.83
N LEU A 27 8.94 -4.14 7.07
CA LEU A 27 9.19 -4.02 5.63
C LEU A 27 9.08 -2.56 5.16
N ASN A 28 9.51 -2.34 3.92
CA ASN A 28 9.34 -1.08 3.21
C ASN A 28 8.28 -1.27 2.13
N ASP A 29 7.13 -0.62 2.29
CA ASP A 29 6.01 -0.78 1.35
C ASP A 29 5.21 0.49 1.17
N TYR A 30 4.68 0.61 -0.05
CA TYR A 30 3.76 1.66 -0.46
C TYR A 30 2.62 0.98 -1.20
N LEU A 31 1.44 1.06 -0.62
CA LEU A 31 0.24 0.43 -1.14
C LEU A 31 -0.80 1.48 -1.49
N VAL A 32 -1.55 1.21 -2.56
CA VAL A 32 -2.84 1.85 -2.78
C VAL A 32 -3.92 0.78 -2.67
N LEU A 33 -4.84 0.95 -1.73
CA LEU A 33 -5.98 0.07 -1.55
C LEU A 33 -7.21 0.80 -2.09
N VAL A 34 -7.91 0.21 -3.05
CA VAL A 34 -9.11 0.78 -3.67
C VAL A 34 -10.31 -0.09 -3.34
N GLN A 35 -11.36 0.50 -2.77
CA GLN A 35 -12.58 -0.23 -2.38
C GLN A 35 -13.47 -0.48 -3.62
N SER A 36 -12.98 -1.30 -4.54
CA SER A 36 -13.66 -1.64 -5.79
C SER A 36 -13.12 -2.98 -6.31
N PRO A 37 -13.93 -3.77 -7.05
CA PRO A 37 -13.47 -4.99 -7.70
C PRO A 37 -12.27 -4.76 -8.62
N ILE A 38 -11.34 -5.71 -8.64
CA ILE A 38 -10.09 -5.62 -9.41
C ILE A 38 -10.29 -5.30 -10.89
N GLU A 39 -11.36 -5.79 -11.51
CA GLU A 39 -11.69 -5.47 -12.90
C GLU A 39 -11.95 -3.98 -13.11
N GLN A 40 -12.70 -3.34 -12.20
CA GLN A 40 -12.99 -1.92 -12.30
C GLN A 40 -11.74 -1.07 -12.06
N VAL A 41 -10.89 -1.47 -11.12
CA VAL A 41 -9.61 -0.78 -10.86
C VAL A 41 -8.71 -0.84 -12.09
N GLY A 42 -8.50 -2.02 -12.68
CA GLY A 42 -7.67 -2.12 -13.90
C GLY A 42 -8.25 -1.35 -15.09
N GLN A 43 -9.58 -1.34 -15.27
CA GLN A 43 -10.23 -0.53 -16.30
C GLN A 43 -10.05 0.97 -16.07
N ALA A 44 -10.12 1.44 -14.82
CA ALA A 44 -9.89 2.84 -14.49
C ALA A 44 -8.48 3.28 -14.92
N PHE A 45 -7.45 2.46 -14.66
CA PHE A 45 -6.08 2.76 -15.09
C PHE A 45 -5.94 2.85 -16.63
N ILE A 46 -6.64 2.00 -17.38
CA ILE A 46 -6.69 2.10 -18.85
C ILE A 46 -7.38 3.39 -19.29
N GLN A 47 -8.53 3.71 -18.69
CA GLN A 47 -9.31 4.90 -19.04
C GLN A 47 -8.59 6.21 -18.68
N MET A 48 -7.76 6.19 -17.64
CA MET A 48 -6.84 7.29 -17.30
C MET A 48 -5.69 7.45 -18.30
N GLY A 49 -5.54 6.52 -19.26
CA GLY A 49 -4.43 6.53 -20.21
C GLY A 49 -3.08 6.26 -19.56
N LEU A 50 -3.05 5.49 -18.45
CA LEU A 50 -1.83 5.19 -17.72
C LEU A 50 -1.20 3.86 -18.12
N VAL A 51 -1.94 2.98 -18.79
CA VAL A 51 -1.58 1.57 -19.02
C VAL A 51 -1.11 1.35 -20.45
N ASP A 52 0.05 0.72 -20.57
CA ASP A 52 0.56 0.18 -21.83
C ASP A 52 0.21 -1.30 -22.01
N LEU A 53 0.32 -2.07 -20.93
CA LEU A 53 0.07 -3.51 -20.91
C LEU A 53 -0.69 -3.88 -19.65
N TRP A 54 -1.75 -4.68 -19.80
CA TRP A 54 -2.48 -5.30 -18.70
C TRP A 54 -2.62 -6.79 -18.95
N GLU A 55 -1.85 -7.58 -18.21
CA GLU A 55 -1.98 -9.03 -18.18
C GLU A 55 -2.82 -9.44 -16.98
N ARG A 56 -3.94 -10.13 -17.26
CA ARG A 56 -4.91 -10.53 -16.24
C ARG A 56 -4.63 -11.92 -15.72
N ASP A 57 -4.97 -12.16 -14.45
CA ASP A 57 -4.90 -13.45 -13.77
C ASP A 57 -3.56 -14.17 -13.99
N VAL A 58 -2.47 -13.49 -13.62
CA VAL A 58 -1.09 -13.92 -13.88
C VAL A 58 -0.55 -14.88 -12.81
N TYR A 59 -1.29 -15.15 -11.74
CA TYR A 59 -0.82 -16.05 -10.68
C TYR A 59 -0.50 -17.45 -11.21
N ALA A 60 0.66 -17.96 -10.82
CA ALA A 60 1.28 -19.21 -11.30
C ALA A 60 1.54 -19.27 -12.81
N ARG A 61 1.41 -18.17 -13.55
CA ARG A 61 1.74 -18.07 -14.97
C ARG A 61 3.08 -17.39 -15.18
N GLU A 62 3.65 -17.65 -16.35
CA GLU A 62 4.82 -16.96 -16.83
C GLU A 62 4.42 -15.65 -17.49
N ILE A 63 5.09 -14.55 -17.12
CA ILE A 63 4.99 -13.24 -17.77
C ILE A 63 6.38 -12.80 -18.22
N GLU A 64 6.43 -11.92 -19.22
CA GLU A 64 7.66 -11.30 -19.68
C GLU A 64 7.78 -9.89 -19.10
N LEU A 65 8.88 -9.62 -18.40
CA LEU A 65 9.09 -8.33 -17.77
C LEU A 65 9.41 -7.24 -18.81
N THR A 66 8.67 -6.14 -18.77
CA THR A 66 8.87 -5.02 -19.70
C THR A 66 9.94 -4.04 -19.19
N ASN A 67 10.36 -3.10 -20.03
CA ASN A 67 11.25 -2.00 -19.64
C ASN A 67 10.48 -0.78 -19.08
N LYS A 68 9.22 -0.95 -18.72
CA LYS A 68 8.36 0.14 -18.25
C LYS A 68 8.15 0.07 -16.74
N ARG A 69 7.67 1.17 -16.15
CA ARG A 69 7.20 1.15 -14.76
C ARG A 69 6.01 0.22 -14.66
N SER A 70 5.95 -0.58 -13.61
CA SER A 70 4.90 -1.58 -13.46
C SER A 70 4.58 -1.85 -12.00
N PHE A 71 3.42 -2.43 -11.79
CA PHE A 71 2.94 -2.82 -10.47
C PHE A 71 2.13 -4.11 -10.57
N ILE A 72 1.95 -4.76 -9.43
CA ILE A 72 1.03 -5.88 -9.28
C ILE A 72 -0.28 -5.32 -8.71
N LEU A 73 -1.37 -5.69 -9.37
CA LEU A 73 -2.72 -5.39 -8.94
C LEU A 73 -3.35 -6.70 -8.47
N PHE A 74 -3.86 -6.78 -7.26
CA PHE A 74 -4.47 -8.03 -6.79
C PHE A 74 -5.58 -7.78 -5.78
N GLN A 75 -6.48 -8.76 -5.68
CA GLN A 75 -7.56 -8.75 -4.70
C GLN A 75 -7.58 -10.13 -4.03
N PHE A 76 -7.57 -10.14 -2.70
CA PHE A 76 -7.72 -11.37 -1.94
C PHE A 76 -9.18 -11.84 -1.94
N GLN A 77 -9.38 -13.14 -1.76
CA GLN A 77 -10.71 -13.73 -1.64
C GLN A 77 -11.52 -13.02 -0.55
N ARG A 78 -12.75 -12.61 -0.89
CA ARG A 78 -13.71 -11.94 0.00
C ARG A 78 -13.24 -10.61 0.61
N HIS A 79 -12.14 -10.03 0.13
CA HIS A 79 -11.77 -8.66 0.50
C HIS A 79 -12.46 -7.66 -0.42
N PRO A 80 -13.02 -6.56 0.11
CA PRO A 80 -13.62 -5.51 -0.72
C PRO A 80 -12.57 -4.59 -1.36
N TRP A 81 -11.31 -4.71 -0.96
CA TRP A 81 -10.21 -3.86 -1.40
C TRP A 81 -9.35 -4.57 -2.44
N THR A 82 -9.14 -3.90 -3.57
CA THR A 82 -8.08 -4.24 -4.53
C THR A 82 -6.81 -3.49 -4.12
N ILE A 83 -5.69 -4.20 -4.07
CA ILE A 83 -4.38 -3.68 -3.68
C ILE A 83 -3.54 -3.46 -4.92
N ILE A 84 -2.95 -2.27 -5.00
CA ILE A 84 -1.91 -1.90 -5.95
C ILE A 84 -0.61 -1.83 -5.17
N GLN A 85 0.35 -2.65 -5.57
CA GLN A 85 1.65 -2.70 -4.92
C GLN A 85 2.75 -2.49 -5.94
N SER A 86 3.67 -1.58 -5.62
CA SER A 86 4.84 -1.34 -6.46
C SER A 86 5.66 -2.62 -6.60
N SER A 87 6.15 -2.84 -7.81
CA SER A 87 7.14 -3.87 -8.04
C SER A 87 8.54 -3.27 -8.00
N ASN A 88 9.24 -3.40 -6.86
CA ASN A 88 10.65 -3.01 -6.70
C ASN A 88 11.64 -3.89 -7.52
N PHE A 89 11.19 -4.56 -8.60
CA PHE A 89 11.93 -5.63 -9.32
C PHE A 89 12.26 -5.32 -10.77
N PHE A 90 12.01 -4.08 -11.19
CA PHE A 90 12.29 -3.59 -12.54
C PHE A 90 13.50 -2.64 -12.51
N PRO A 91 14.23 -2.42 -13.62
CA PRO A 91 15.24 -1.36 -13.66
C PRO A 91 14.65 0.03 -13.36
N HIS A 92 13.32 0.16 -13.29
CA HIS A 92 12.60 1.39 -12.97
C HIS A 92 11.59 1.15 -11.84
N THR A 93 12.05 1.30 -10.60
CA THR A 93 11.19 1.35 -9.42
C THR A 93 10.15 2.46 -9.56
N ILE A 94 8.89 2.13 -9.32
CA ILE A 94 7.85 3.13 -9.10
C ILE A 94 7.68 3.35 -7.60
N TRP A 95 7.73 4.60 -7.17
CA TRP A 95 7.26 4.97 -5.84
C TRP A 95 5.77 5.25 -5.98
N LEU A 96 4.93 4.35 -5.49
CA LEU A 96 3.50 4.62 -5.42
C LEU A 96 3.29 5.82 -4.50
N LYS A 97 2.55 6.80 -5.00
CA LYS A 97 2.23 8.04 -4.29
C LYS A 97 0.75 8.10 -3.94
N ASP A 98 0.40 8.98 -3.01
CA ASP A 98 -0.98 9.23 -2.60
C ASP A 98 -1.87 9.71 -3.75
N GLU A 99 -1.32 10.35 -4.78
CA GLU A 99 -2.11 10.80 -5.94
C GLU A 99 -2.79 9.64 -6.68
N TYR A 100 -2.25 8.41 -6.65
CA TYR A 100 -2.92 7.24 -7.22
C TYR A 100 -4.18 6.87 -6.43
N ALA A 101 -4.15 6.99 -5.10
CA ALA A 101 -5.34 6.78 -4.26
C ALA A 101 -6.37 7.89 -4.53
N LEU A 102 -5.93 9.16 -4.62
CA LEU A 102 -6.80 10.28 -4.98
C LEU A 102 -7.49 10.04 -6.33
N LEU A 103 -6.72 9.79 -7.39
CA LEU A 103 -7.25 9.61 -8.74
C LEU A 103 -8.20 8.43 -8.83
N THR A 104 -7.85 7.28 -8.26
CA THR A 104 -8.73 6.10 -8.26
C THR A 104 -10.01 6.34 -7.47
N SER A 105 -9.96 7.07 -6.35
CA SER A 105 -11.16 7.45 -5.59
C SER A 105 -12.11 8.34 -6.40
N ILE A 106 -11.58 9.28 -7.21
CA ILE A 106 -12.36 10.15 -8.09
C ILE A 106 -13.02 9.33 -9.19
N TRP A 107 -12.22 8.58 -9.94
CA TRP A 107 -12.67 7.86 -11.14
C TRP A 107 -13.70 6.78 -10.84
N LEU A 108 -13.54 6.09 -9.72
CA LEU A 108 -14.42 4.98 -9.32
C LEU A 108 -15.51 5.41 -8.34
N HIS A 109 -15.55 6.69 -7.94
CA HIS A 109 -16.49 7.20 -6.95
C HIS A 109 -16.55 6.32 -5.69
N THR A 110 -15.37 6.00 -5.14
CA THR A 110 -15.22 5.07 -4.01
C THR A 110 -14.14 5.54 -3.03
N LYS A 111 -13.93 4.77 -1.96
CA LYS A 111 -12.82 4.97 -1.04
C LYS A 111 -11.52 4.43 -1.61
N ALA A 112 -10.44 5.16 -1.39
CA ALA A 112 -9.09 4.68 -1.62
C ALA A 112 -8.16 5.08 -0.48
N ILE A 113 -7.23 4.21 -0.14
CA ILE A 113 -6.26 4.42 0.93
C ILE A 113 -4.87 4.35 0.30
N TYR A 114 -4.09 5.41 0.45
CA TYR A 114 -2.64 5.30 0.36
C TYR A 114 -2.12 4.83 1.72
N TYR A 115 -1.30 3.78 1.75
CA TYR A 115 -0.66 3.26 2.95
C TYR A 115 0.84 3.20 2.71
N GLN A 116 1.62 3.57 3.73
CA GLN A 116 3.06 3.51 3.70
C GLN A 116 3.62 2.99 5.02
N VAL A 117 4.68 2.21 4.94
CA VAL A 117 5.46 1.76 6.08
C VAL A 117 6.92 1.59 5.68
N SER A 118 7.83 1.94 6.58
CA SER A 118 9.26 1.71 6.44
C SER A 118 9.85 1.39 7.81
N ASP A 119 10.38 0.18 7.92
CA ASP A 119 11.19 -0.25 9.06
C ASP A 119 12.59 0.37 9.04
N VAL A 120 13.15 0.54 7.84
CA VAL A 120 14.50 1.12 7.64
C VAL A 120 14.53 2.62 7.93
N CYS A 121 13.46 3.36 7.62
CA CYS A 121 13.37 4.80 7.85
C CYS A 121 12.39 5.17 8.97
N GLY A 122 11.87 4.18 9.72
CA GLY A 122 11.04 4.39 10.89
C GLY A 122 9.76 5.21 10.65
N HIS A 123 9.09 5.07 9.51
CA HIS A 123 7.84 5.79 9.24
C HIS A 123 6.65 4.87 8.99
N THR A 124 5.46 5.36 9.31
CA THR A 124 4.18 4.72 8.97
C THR A 124 3.12 5.78 8.74
N GLY A 125 2.14 5.47 7.91
CA GLY A 125 1.04 6.39 7.71
C GLY A 125 0.04 5.93 6.68
N TYR A 126 -1.00 6.74 6.54
CA TYR A 126 -2.03 6.52 5.55
C TYR A 126 -2.68 7.84 5.12
N HIS A 127 -3.33 7.80 3.97
CA HIS A 127 -4.20 8.87 3.49
C HIS A 127 -5.46 8.25 2.88
N LEU A 128 -6.59 8.46 3.55
CA LEU A 128 -7.91 8.06 3.10
C LEU A 128 -8.53 9.14 2.22
N TYR A 129 -8.95 8.73 1.04
CA TYR A 129 -9.81 9.49 0.15
C TYR A 129 -11.17 8.82 0.01
N ASN A 130 -12.21 9.63 -0.17
CA ASN A 130 -13.55 9.17 -0.52
C ASN A 130 -14.08 10.04 -1.66
N CYS A 131 -14.26 9.47 -2.85
CA CYS A 131 -14.74 10.21 -4.02
C CYS A 131 -13.93 11.49 -4.33
N GLY A 132 -12.60 11.45 -4.13
CA GLY A 132 -11.71 12.60 -4.32
C GLY A 132 -11.54 13.52 -3.11
N GLU A 133 -12.34 13.35 -2.06
CA GLU A 133 -12.20 14.14 -0.83
C GLU A 133 -11.18 13.49 0.11
N SER A 134 -10.22 14.27 0.61
CA SER A 134 -9.30 13.82 1.65
C SER A 134 -10.01 13.74 3.01
N THR A 135 -10.34 12.53 3.45
CA THR A 135 -11.15 12.32 4.66
C THR A 135 -10.31 12.19 5.94
N GLU A 136 -9.18 11.49 5.90
CA GLU A 136 -8.26 11.37 7.04
C GLU A 136 -6.84 11.10 6.55
N ARG A 137 -5.84 11.65 7.24
CA ARG A 137 -4.42 11.43 6.96
C ARG A 137 -3.63 11.32 8.25
N LEU A 138 -2.75 10.34 8.31
CA LEU A 138 -1.67 10.22 9.28
C LEU A 138 -0.34 10.09 8.55
N TYR A 139 0.65 10.84 9.01
CA TYR A 139 2.05 10.57 8.76
C TYR A 139 2.79 10.56 10.10
N PHE A 140 3.59 9.54 10.32
CA PHE A 140 4.48 9.42 11.47
C PHE A 140 5.89 9.09 11.00
N GLU A 141 6.88 9.73 11.61
CA GLU A 141 8.30 9.51 11.38
C GLU A 141 9.04 9.46 12.71
N ALA A 142 9.78 8.37 12.96
CA ALA A 142 10.50 8.15 14.20
C ALA A 142 11.72 9.08 14.33
N LYS A 143 11.98 9.51 15.56
CA LYS A 143 12.99 10.53 15.89
C LYS A 143 14.42 10.19 15.45
N ASP A 144 14.78 8.91 15.45
CA ASP A 144 16.15 8.46 15.13
C ASP A 144 16.53 8.64 13.65
N PHE A 145 15.60 9.12 12.82
CA PHE A 145 15.80 9.39 11.39
C PHE A 145 15.82 10.89 11.04
N GLU A 146 15.81 11.79 12.02
CA GLU A 146 16.10 13.20 11.79
C GLU A 146 17.59 13.38 11.45
N GLU A 147 17.97 13.26 10.17
CA GLU A 147 19.07 14.10 9.67
C GLU A 147 18.66 15.55 9.95
N GLU A 148 19.55 16.36 10.55
CA GLU A 148 19.33 17.76 10.93
C GLU A 148 18.60 18.56 9.82
N MET A 149 17.27 18.46 9.77
CA MET A 149 16.46 19.20 8.82
C MET A 149 16.42 20.62 9.33
N ASP A 150 17.13 21.47 8.59
CA ASP A 150 17.22 22.92 8.74
C ASP A 150 15.93 23.51 9.34
N ALA A 151 16.08 24.16 10.50
CA ALA A 151 15.01 24.68 11.38
C ALA A 151 14.10 25.75 10.73
N ASN A 152 14.19 25.92 9.41
CA ASN A 152 13.43 26.85 8.58
C ASN A 152 12.31 26.20 7.74
N SER A 153 12.06 24.89 7.86
CA SER A 153 10.83 24.31 7.30
C SER A 153 9.65 24.70 8.21
N SER A 154 8.94 25.75 7.81
CA SER A 154 7.65 26.20 8.36
C SER A 154 6.84 25.06 8.98
N MET A 155 6.45 25.19 10.26
CA MET A 155 5.50 24.28 10.92
C MET A 155 4.34 24.01 9.96
N ARG A 156 4.22 22.78 9.47
CA ARG A 156 3.07 22.35 8.67
C ARG A 156 1.89 22.26 9.63
N GLU A 157 0.71 22.75 9.22
CA GLU A 157 -0.49 22.68 10.05
C GLU A 157 -0.75 21.24 10.51
N ASN A 158 -1.02 21.07 11.81
CA ASN A 158 -1.31 19.78 12.48
C ASN A 158 -0.11 18.84 12.70
N GLU A 159 1.10 19.39 12.80
CA GLU A 159 2.29 18.67 13.28
C GLU A 159 2.35 18.65 14.82
N TYR A 160 2.67 17.49 15.40
CA TYR A 160 2.99 17.29 16.82
C TYR A 160 4.30 16.52 16.95
N ARG A 161 5.22 17.04 17.77
CA ARG A 161 6.52 16.40 18.03
C ARG A 161 6.50 15.79 19.42
N SER A 162 6.75 14.49 19.49
CA SER A 162 6.81 13.70 20.73
C SER A 162 8.24 13.18 20.98
N GLU A 163 8.44 12.46 22.06
CA GLU A 163 9.71 11.74 22.30
C GLU A 163 9.95 10.62 21.26
N GLU A 164 8.89 10.07 20.66
CA GLU A 164 8.96 8.97 19.69
C GLU A 164 9.22 9.45 18.26
N GLY A 165 8.87 10.68 17.93
CA GLY A 165 8.92 11.19 16.56
C GLY A 165 7.92 12.29 16.23
N ILE A 166 7.79 12.57 14.94
CA ILE A 166 6.90 13.59 14.36
C ILE A 166 5.60 12.94 13.91
N TYR A 167 4.48 13.49 14.38
CA TYR A 167 3.13 13.13 13.95
C TYR A 167 2.53 14.27 13.12
N GLN A 168 1.97 13.96 11.96
CA GLN A 168 1.12 14.87 11.19
C GLN A 168 -0.23 14.21 11.00
N PHE A 169 -1.28 14.75 11.60
CA PHE A 169 -2.60 14.12 11.60
C PHE A 169 -3.71 15.11 11.29
N ARG A 170 -4.62 14.72 10.39
CA ARG A 170 -5.84 15.46 10.07
C ARG A 170 -6.97 14.47 9.84
N SER A 171 -8.12 14.69 10.47
CA SER A 171 -9.28 13.83 10.32
C SER A 171 -10.58 14.62 10.24
N GLN A 172 -11.47 14.19 9.33
CA GLN A 172 -12.89 14.51 9.36
C GLN A 172 -13.71 13.42 10.07
N LEU A 173 -13.11 12.25 10.33
CA LEU A 173 -13.79 11.08 10.92
C LEU A 173 -13.74 11.07 12.44
N ARG A 174 -12.69 11.66 13.02
CA ARG A 174 -12.37 11.59 14.45
C ARG A 174 -12.11 12.99 14.98
N GLN A 175 -12.56 13.26 16.20
CA GLN A 175 -12.36 14.52 16.91
C GLN A 175 -11.16 14.42 17.86
N ILE A 176 -10.00 14.07 17.32
CA ILE A 176 -8.73 13.99 18.06
C ILE A 176 -7.64 14.73 17.29
N LYS A 177 -6.61 15.20 17.99
CA LYS A 177 -5.44 15.83 17.38
C LYS A 177 -4.26 14.85 17.31
N ALA A 178 -3.19 15.27 16.64
CA ALA A 178 -1.94 14.51 16.58
C ALA A 178 -1.37 14.18 17.99
N GLU A 179 -1.46 15.13 18.93
CA GLU A 179 -1.02 14.97 20.33
C GLU A 179 -1.82 13.90 21.11
N ASP A 180 -3.04 13.60 20.67
CA ASP A 180 -3.92 12.64 21.34
C ASP A 180 -3.68 11.19 20.90
N ILE A 181 -2.91 10.97 19.82
CA ILE A 181 -2.71 9.63 19.23
C ILE A 181 -2.09 8.67 20.23
N GLN A 182 -1.12 9.14 21.02
CA GLN A 182 -0.46 8.35 22.07
C GLN A 182 -1.38 8.01 23.25
N ASN A 183 -2.50 8.72 23.41
CA ASN A 183 -3.49 8.42 24.44
C ASN A 183 -4.48 7.33 24.01
N VAL A 184 -4.67 7.15 22.70
CA VAL A 184 -5.67 6.22 22.13
C VAL A 184 -5.06 4.96 21.53
N ALA A 185 -3.76 4.99 21.19
CA ALA A 185 -2.99 3.85 20.71
C ALA A 185 -1.61 3.84 21.37
N ARG A 186 -0.95 2.67 21.41
CA ARG A 186 0.38 2.57 22.03
C ARG A 186 1.45 3.32 21.26
N ASN A 187 1.30 3.42 19.93
CA ASN A 187 2.17 4.15 19.01
C ASN A 187 1.45 4.36 17.66
N ALA A 188 2.12 5.04 16.72
CA ALA A 188 1.59 5.30 15.37
C ALA A 188 1.28 4.04 14.53
N TYR A 189 2.03 2.95 14.74
CA TYR A 189 1.83 1.68 14.03
C TYR A 189 0.53 1.01 14.47
N ASP A 190 0.28 0.95 15.78
CA ASP A 190 -0.96 0.44 16.35
C ASP A 190 -2.16 1.26 15.89
N PHE A 191 -2.01 2.59 15.86
CA PHE A 191 -3.06 3.49 15.38
C PHE A 191 -3.38 3.25 13.90
N THR A 192 -2.35 3.06 13.06
CA THR A 192 -2.50 2.77 11.63
C THR A 192 -3.13 1.39 11.40
N ASN A 193 -2.69 0.37 12.14
CA ASN A 193 -3.29 -0.97 12.11
C ASN A 193 -4.77 -0.94 12.51
N GLN A 194 -5.12 -0.21 13.58
CA GLN A 194 -6.51 -0.02 14.01
C GLN A 194 -7.33 0.69 12.92
N PHE A 195 -6.80 1.78 12.34
CA PHE A 195 -7.47 2.49 11.24
C PHE A 195 -7.80 1.55 10.07
N LEU A 196 -6.83 0.75 9.60
CA LEU A 196 -7.06 -0.20 8.51
C LEU A 196 -8.12 -1.26 8.87
N ARG A 197 -8.14 -1.73 10.12
CA ARG A 197 -9.19 -2.64 10.61
C ARG A 197 -10.57 -2.00 10.60
N GLU A 198 -10.68 -0.74 11.04
CA GLU A 198 -11.94 0.02 10.99
C GLU A 198 -12.46 0.24 9.57
N GLN A 199 -11.56 0.29 8.56
CA GLN A 199 -11.94 0.37 7.15
C GLN A 199 -12.22 -0.99 6.49
N ASP A 200 -12.20 -2.10 7.26
CA ASP A 200 -12.27 -3.45 6.70
C ASP A 200 -11.16 -3.71 5.65
N ALA A 201 -10.01 -3.05 5.80
CA ALA A 201 -8.88 -3.09 4.89
C ALA A 201 -7.76 -3.99 5.41
N TYR A 202 -6.94 -4.51 4.50
CA TYR A 202 -5.82 -5.37 4.82
C TYR A 202 -4.58 -4.99 4.02
N ALA A 203 -3.50 -4.65 4.72
CA ALA A 203 -2.19 -4.37 4.16
C ALA A 203 -1.28 -5.61 4.36
N PRO A 204 -1.06 -6.43 3.30
CA PRO A 204 -0.31 -7.66 3.42
C PRO A 204 1.20 -7.41 3.49
N GLY A 205 1.93 -8.26 4.20
CA GLY A 205 3.39 -8.27 4.21
C GLY A 205 3.96 -9.04 3.01
N ILE A 206 3.70 -8.60 1.78
CA ILE A 206 4.28 -9.21 0.58
C ILE A 206 5.55 -8.45 0.21
N SER A 207 6.69 -9.11 0.39
CA SER A 207 7.95 -8.69 -0.21
C SER A 207 8.13 -9.44 -1.52
N TRP A 208 8.95 -8.91 -2.40
CA TRP A 208 9.12 -9.42 -3.75
C TRP A 208 10.61 -9.31 -4.13
N ILE A 209 11.05 -10.10 -5.11
CA ILE A 209 12.49 -10.36 -5.36
C ILE A 209 13.07 -9.45 -6.46
N SER A 210 14.16 -8.71 -6.18
CA SER A 210 14.71 -7.60 -7.02
C SER A 210 15.81 -7.93 -8.00
N ASP A 211 15.96 -9.19 -8.37
CA ASP A 211 17.09 -9.64 -9.19
C ASP A 211 16.67 -10.05 -10.62
N PHE A 212 15.67 -9.36 -11.18
CA PHE A 212 15.16 -9.66 -12.52
C PHE A 212 15.54 -8.59 -13.55
N GLY A 213 15.84 -9.04 -14.78
CA GLY A 213 16.16 -8.15 -15.91
C GLY A 213 14.97 -7.90 -16.83
N VAL A 214 15.06 -6.83 -17.64
CA VAL A 214 14.13 -6.57 -18.75
C VAL A 214 14.12 -7.74 -19.73
N GLY A 215 12.95 -8.13 -20.22
CA GLY A 215 12.73 -9.24 -21.15
C GLY A 215 12.87 -10.62 -20.49
N GLN A 216 13.19 -10.67 -19.20
CA GLN A 216 13.23 -11.95 -18.48
C GLN A 216 11.80 -12.47 -18.30
N LYS A 217 11.64 -13.78 -18.48
CA LYS A 217 10.39 -14.46 -18.14
C LYS A 217 10.42 -14.94 -16.70
N VAL A 218 9.35 -14.64 -15.96
CA VAL A 218 9.20 -15.00 -14.55
C VAL A 218 7.84 -15.63 -14.29
N THR A 219 7.80 -16.61 -13.38
CA THR A 219 6.53 -17.18 -12.91
C THR A 219 6.03 -16.38 -11.72
N VAL A 220 4.86 -15.76 -11.85
CA VAL A 220 4.28 -14.95 -10.77
C VAL A 220 3.74 -15.87 -9.68
N ARG A 221 4.47 -16.00 -8.57
CA ARG A 221 4.05 -16.77 -7.38
C ARG A 221 4.48 -16.04 -6.14
N VAL A 222 3.66 -16.06 -5.10
CA VAL A 222 4.00 -15.52 -3.78
C VAL A 222 4.19 -16.68 -2.82
N LEU A 223 5.42 -16.90 -2.35
CA LEU A 223 5.71 -17.95 -1.38
C LEU A 223 4.91 -17.72 -0.10
N GLY A 224 4.17 -18.73 0.36
CA GLY A 224 3.29 -18.63 1.52
C GLY A 224 1.82 -18.32 1.19
N LEU A 225 1.50 -18.12 -0.08
CA LEU A 225 0.12 -17.97 -0.57
C LEU A 225 -0.16 -18.98 -1.70
N GLU A 226 -1.42 -19.31 -1.87
CA GLU A 226 -1.94 -20.20 -2.90
C GLU A 226 -2.82 -19.43 -3.89
N ARG A 227 -3.11 -20.02 -5.06
CA ARG A 227 -3.99 -19.37 -6.06
C ARG A 227 -5.36 -19.03 -5.47
N ASN A 228 -5.85 -19.90 -4.58
CA ASN A 228 -7.16 -19.76 -3.97
C ASN A 228 -7.21 -18.66 -2.90
N ASP A 229 -6.08 -18.08 -2.49
CA ASP A 229 -6.10 -16.91 -1.61
C ASP A 229 -6.50 -15.64 -2.37
N PHE A 230 -6.35 -15.64 -3.69
CA PHE A 230 -6.65 -14.51 -4.55
C PHE A 230 -7.99 -14.69 -5.26
N GLU A 231 -8.74 -13.61 -5.36
CA GLU A 231 -9.75 -13.48 -6.40
C GLU A 231 -9.06 -13.45 -7.76
N ARG A 232 -8.12 -12.50 -7.89
CA ARG A 232 -7.30 -12.34 -9.09
C ARG A 232 -6.03 -11.57 -8.77
N MET A 233 -5.00 -11.80 -9.58
CA MET A 233 -3.75 -11.05 -9.58
C MET A 233 -3.42 -10.69 -11.02
N ASP A 234 -3.18 -9.43 -11.29
CA ASP A 234 -2.88 -8.87 -12.60
C ASP A 234 -1.51 -8.18 -12.57
N TYR A 235 -0.84 -8.18 -13.72
CA TYR A 235 0.37 -7.41 -13.97
C TYR A 235 0.03 -6.21 -14.86
N ILE A 236 0.42 -5.01 -14.44
CA ILE A 236 0.19 -3.78 -15.20
C ILE A 236 1.53 -3.09 -15.46
N ALA A 237 1.83 -2.83 -16.73
CA ALA A 237 2.89 -1.92 -17.14
C ALA A 237 2.29 -0.59 -17.59
N LEU A 238 2.90 0.50 -17.13
CA LEU A 238 2.48 1.86 -17.41
C LEU A 238 3.12 2.38 -18.70
N ILE A 239 2.53 3.43 -19.27
CA ILE A 239 3.04 4.10 -20.48
C ILE A 239 4.42 4.72 -20.27
#